data_AF-A0A9D8PY93-F1
#
_entry.id   AF-A0A9D8PY93-F1
#
_cell.length_a   1.000
_cell.length_b   1.000
_cell.length_c   1.000
_cell.angle_alpha   90.00
_cell.angle_beta   90.00
_cell.angle_gamma   90.00
#
_symmetry.space_group_name_H-M   'P 1'
#
loop_
_entity.id
_entity.type
_entity.pdbx_description
1 polymer ?
#
loop_
_entity_poly.entity_id
_entity_poly.type
_entity_poly.pdbx_seq_one_letter_code
_entity_poly.pdbx_strand_id
1 'polypeptide(L)'
;MVALPATAAFAGSGEVSVARGMQVSIIGGCNDCHTAGYNESGGKIDPAAALKGIPVGWNGPWGTTYAANIRLVAKDKTEDEFVQYAKTFTARPPMPFYNVHAMDESDIRSLYQYIKSLGDPGDPMPA
;
A
#
# COMPACT_ATOMS: atom_id res chain seq x y z
N MET A 1 9.35 -50.25 3.03
CA MET A 1 9.06 -49.17 2.07
C MET A 1 7.92 -48.34 2.65
N VAL A 2 8.21 -47.14 3.15
CA VAL A 2 7.19 -46.18 3.59
C VAL A 2 7.38 -44.95 2.71
N ALA A 3 6.40 -44.71 1.83
CA ALA A 3 6.39 -43.55 0.95
C ALA A 3 6.01 -42.31 1.77
N LEU A 4 6.82 -41.26 1.71
CA LEU A 4 6.47 -39.94 2.25
C LEU A 4 5.40 -39.27 1.38
N PRO A 5 4.45 -38.51 1.97
CA PRO A 5 3.46 -37.79 1.19
C PRO A 5 4.11 -36.59 0.50
N ALA A 6 3.67 -36.33 -0.73
CA ALA A 6 4.08 -35.15 -1.49
C ALA A 6 3.62 -33.89 -0.74
N THR A 7 4.57 -33.02 -0.42
CA THR A 7 4.32 -31.68 0.11
C THR A 7 3.46 -30.89 -0.86
N ALA A 8 2.30 -30.42 -0.38
CA ALA A 8 1.55 -29.36 -1.06
C ALA A 8 2.48 -28.16 -1.24
N ALA A 9 2.61 -27.67 -2.47
CA ALA A 9 3.32 -26.44 -2.75
C ALA A 9 2.68 -25.32 -1.94
N PHE A 10 3.49 -24.59 -1.16
CA PHE A 10 3.09 -23.29 -0.63
C PHE A 10 2.76 -22.39 -1.83
N ALA A 11 1.48 -22.15 -2.08
CA ALA A 11 1.05 -21.21 -3.09
C ALA A 11 1.44 -19.79 -2.67
N GLY A 12 2.42 -19.21 -3.38
CA GLY A 12 2.39 -17.80 -3.75
C GLY A 12 3.12 -16.79 -2.86
N SER A 13 4.35 -17.05 -2.40
CA SER A 13 5.22 -15.97 -1.86
C SER A 13 5.89 -15.12 -2.96
N GLY A 14 5.20 -14.86 -4.08
CA GLY A 14 5.80 -14.11 -5.20
C GLY A 14 4.93 -13.93 -6.44
N GLU A 15 3.69 -14.45 -6.46
CA GLU A 15 2.79 -14.24 -7.59
C GLU A 15 2.12 -12.86 -7.49
N VAL A 16 2.28 -12.07 -8.56
CA VAL A 16 1.72 -10.73 -8.63
C VAL A 16 0.20 -10.82 -8.80
N SER A 17 -0.55 -10.23 -7.87
CA SER A 17 -2.02 -10.21 -7.95
C SER A 17 -2.64 -9.09 -7.12
N VAL A 18 -3.88 -8.71 -7.47
CA VAL A 18 -4.70 -7.77 -6.69
C VAL A 18 -4.88 -8.26 -5.25
N ALA A 19 -5.11 -9.56 -5.06
CA ALA A 19 -5.28 -10.15 -3.73
C ALA A 19 -4.00 -10.03 -2.88
N ARG A 20 -2.83 -10.28 -3.48
CA ARG A 20 -1.55 -10.04 -2.82
C ARG A 20 -1.36 -8.56 -2.52
N GLY A 21 -1.75 -7.67 -3.42
CA GLY A 21 -1.65 -6.22 -3.23
C GLY A 21 -2.47 -5.70 -2.05
N MET A 22 -3.70 -6.20 -1.91
CA MET A 22 -4.54 -5.93 -0.74
C MET A 22 -3.87 -6.42 0.54
N GLN A 23 -3.30 -7.63 0.53
CA GLN A 23 -2.58 -8.16 1.68
C GLN A 23 -1.34 -7.32 2.03
N VAL A 24 -0.55 -6.91 1.03
CA VAL A 24 0.61 -6.02 1.19
C VAL A 24 0.19 -4.68 1.77
N SER A 25 -0.95 -4.12 1.33
CA SER A 25 -1.44 -2.85 1.87
C SER A 25 -1.88 -2.95 3.35
N ILE A 26 -2.28 -4.14 3.79
CA ILE A 26 -2.62 -4.44 5.19
C ILE A 26 -1.35 -4.63 6.01
N ILE A 27 -0.48 -5.57 5.62
CA ILE A 27 0.73 -5.93 6.39
C ILE A 27 1.75 -4.79 6.39
N GLY A 28 1.81 -4.02 5.30
CA GLY A 28 2.65 -2.83 5.20
C GLY A 28 2.13 -1.61 5.96
N GLY A 29 0.98 -1.70 6.63
CA GLY A 29 0.40 -0.61 7.42
C GLY A 29 -0.09 0.57 6.57
N CYS A 30 -0.30 0.39 5.26
CA CYS A 30 -0.68 1.49 4.38
C CYS A 30 -2.04 2.08 4.80
N ASN A 31 -2.97 1.23 5.20
CA ASN A 31 -4.31 1.64 5.58
C ASN A 31 -4.35 2.45 6.88
N ASP A 32 -3.39 2.25 7.79
CA ASP A 32 -3.37 2.88 9.12
C ASP A 32 -3.39 4.41 9.05
N CYS A 33 -2.72 4.96 8.03
CA CYS A 33 -2.65 6.40 7.76
C CYS A 33 -3.40 6.79 6.49
N HIS A 34 -3.52 5.90 5.49
CA HIS A 34 -4.07 6.25 4.18
C HIS A 34 -5.53 5.84 3.96
N THR A 35 -6.24 5.34 4.97
CA THR A 35 -7.65 4.95 4.84
C THR A 35 -8.48 5.51 5.99
N ALA A 36 -9.47 6.35 5.66
CA ALA A 36 -10.38 6.92 6.66
C ALA A 36 -11.17 5.81 7.37
N GLY A 37 -11.20 5.86 8.72
CA GLY A 37 -11.97 4.93 9.55
C GLY A 37 -11.38 3.52 9.70
N TYR A 38 -10.17 3.27 9.17
CA TYR A 38 -9.59 1.93 9.18
C TYR A 38 -9.34 1.41 10.61
N ASN A 39 -8.73 2.23 11.47
CA ASN A 39 -8.37 1.84 12.83
C ASN A 39 -9.62 1.71 13.72
N GLU A 40 -10.55 2.66 13.60
CA GLU A 40 -11.79 2.73 14.36
C GLU A 40 -12.74 1.56 14.04
N SER A 41 -12.68 1.05 12.80
CA SER A 41 -13.47 -0.09 12.37
C SER A 41 -12.86 -1.45 12.73
N GLY A 42 -11.67 -1.47 13.35
CA GLY A 42 -10.93 -2.70 13.64
C GLY A 42 -10.32 -3.35 12.40
N GLY A 43 -9.88 -2.54 11.42
CA GLY A 43 -9.20 -3.00 10.22
C GLY A 43 -10.14 -3.40 9.07
N LYS A 44 -11.40 -2.96 9.08
CA LYS A 44 -12.31 -3.19 7.95
C LYS A 44 -11.95 -2.24 6.82
N ILE A 45 -11.82 -2.80 5.62
CA ILE A 45 -11.52 -2.03 4.41
C ILE A 45 -12.83 -1.72 3.70
N ASP A 46 -13.17 -0.43 3.61
CA ASP A 46 -14.12 0.08 2.63
C ASP A 46 -13.37 0.36 1.32
N PRO A 47 -13.63 -0.37 0.22
CA PRO A 47 -12.99 -0.13 -1.07
C PRO A 47 -13.23 1.28 -1.62
N ALA A 48 -14.26 2.01 -1.19
CA ALA A 48 -14.49 3.40 -1.61
C ALA A 48 -13.54 4.40 -0.92
N ALA A 49 -13.06 4.08 0.28
CA ALA A 49 -12.20 4.93 1.11
C ALA A 49 -10.72 4.51 1.12
N ALA A 50 -10.44 3.24 0.83
CA ALA A 50 -9.11 2.65 0.94
C ALA A 50 -8.02 3.48 0.23
N LEU A 51 -6.91 3.80 0.90
CA LEU A 51 -5.72 4.43 0.32
C LEU A 51 -5.92 5.87 -0.24
N LYS A 52 -7.02 6.55 0.13
CA LYS A 52 -7.28 7.95 -0.26
C LYS A 52 -6.61 9.00 0.64
N GLY A 53 -5.93 8.58 1.71
CA GLY A 53 -5.38 9.49 2.70
C GLY A 53 -6.42 9.91 3.75
N ILE A 54 -5.97 10.64 4.76
CA ILE A 54 -6.83 11.25 5.78
C ILE A 54 -6.36 12.70 6.04
N PRO A 55 -7.27 13.63 6.37
CA PRO A 55 -6.93 15.02 6.66
C PRO A 55 -6.39 15.22 8.09
N VAL A 56 -5.71 14.20 8.65
CA VAL A 56 -5.07 14.27 9.97
C VAL A 56 -3.62 14.68 9.76
N GLY A 57 -3.22 15.79 10.38
CA GLY A 57 -1.86 16.30 10.33
C GLY A 57 -1.01 15.77 11.48
N TRP A 58 0.16 15.24 11.16
CA TRP A 58 1.19 14.89 12.15
C TRP A 58 2.21 16.02 12.26
N ASN A 59 2.43 16.51 13.48
CA ASN A 59 3.31 17.65 13.74
C ASN A 59 4.64 17.20 14.35
N GLY A 60 5.75 17.75 13.83
CA GLY A 60 7.08 17.58 14.40
C GLY A 60 8.03 18.72 14.01
N PRO A 61 9.32 18.66 14.39
CA PRO A 61 10.32 19.66 14.02
C PRO A 61 10.48 19.89 12.50
N TRP A 62 9.98 18.97 11.67
CA TRP A 62 9.94 19.06 10.20
C TRP A 62 8.67 19.76 9.65
N GLY A 63 7.80 20.27 10.53
CA GLY A 63 6.50 20.84 10.19
C GLY A 63 5.36 19.84 10.32
N THR A 64 4.24 20.13 9.65
CA THR A 64 3.09 19.24 9.56
C THR A 64 3.23 18.34 8.34
N THR A 65 2.79 17.09 8.44
CA THR A 65 2.70 16.14 7.32
C THR A 65 1.31 15.52 7.32
N TYR A 66 0.75 15.29 6.14
CA TYR A 66 -0.53 14.61 5.94
C TYR A 66 -0.32 13.33 5.13
N ALA A 67 -1.20 12.34 5.34
CA ALA A 67 -1.16 11.11 4.58
C ALA A 67 -1.68 11.39 3.16
N ALA A 68 -0.80 11.29 2.15
CA ALA A 68 -1.16 11.53 0.77
C ALA A 68 -2.26 10.57 0.26
N ASN A 69 -3.01 10.99 -0.77
CA ASN A 69 -3.85 10.05 -1.50
C ASN A 69 -2.98 9.15 -2.40
N ILE A 70 -2.76 7.90 -1.99
CA ILE A 70 -1.88 6.95 -2.71
C ILE A 70 -2.48 6.60 -4.08
N ARG A 71 -3.80 6.62 -4.22
CA ARG A 71 -4.44 6.38 -5.53
C ARG A 71 -4.04 7.44 -6.54
N LEU A 72 -3.93 8.71 -6.12
CA LEU A 72 -3.44 9.79 -6.99
C LEU A 72 -1.96 9.63 -7.33
N VAL A 73 -1.14 9.10 -6.43
CA VAL A 73 0.28 8.79 -6.71
C VAL A 73 0.41 7.75 -7.83
N ALA A 74 -0.45 6.72 -7.84
CA ALA A 74 -0.44 5.66 -8.84
C ALA A 74 -1.23 6.02 -10.12
N LYS A 75 -2.08 7.05 -10.08
CA LYS A 75 -3.02 7.39 -11.16
C LYS A 75 -2.31 7.57 -12.49
N ASP A 76 -1.27 8.39 -12.50
CA ASP A 76 -0.56 8.86 -13.70
C ASP A 76 0.75 8.09 -13.95
N LYS A 77 0.94 6.94 -13.28
CA LYS A 77 2.12 6.07 -13.45
C LYS A 77 1.74 4.78 -14.14
N THR A 78 2.58 4.34 -15.05
CA THR A 78 2.67 2.93 -15.43
C THR A 78 3.13 2.08 -14.23
N GLU A 79 2.96 0.77 -14.29
CA GLU A 79 3.39 -0.12 -13.21
C GLU A 79 4.91 -0.03 -12.97
N ASP A 80 5.72 0.02 -14.03
CA ASP A 80 7.18 0.15 -13.91
C ASP A 80 7.60 1.50 -13.32
N GLU A 81 6.96 2.60 -13.71
CA GLU A 81 7.19 3.91 -13.10
C GLU A 81 6.79 3.93 -11.62
N PHE A 82 5.72 3.21 -11.25
CA PHE A 82 5.31 3.08 -9.86
C PHE A 82 6.35 2.27 -9.06
N VAL A 83 6.91 1.20 -9.62
CA VAL A 83 8.00 0.43 -9.00
C VAL A 83 9.22 1.31 -8.76
N GLN A 84 9.66 2.08 -9.77
CA GLN A 84 10.80 3.00 -9.62
C GLN A 84 10.54 4.08 -8.58
N TYR A 85 9.34 4.67 -8.59
CA TYR A 85 8.92 5.63 -7.57
C TYR A 85 8.97 5.00 -6.17
N ALA A 86 8.36 3.83 -6.00
CA ALA A 86 8.27 3.14 -4.71
C ALA A 86 9.63 2.75 -4.13
N LYS A 87 10.66 2.60 -4.95
CA LYS A 87 12.05 2.31 -4.52
C LYS A 87 12.88 3.54 -4.17
N THR A 88 12.43 4.75 -4.52
CA THR A 88 13.28 5.95 -4.47
C THR A 88 12.66 7.14 -3.75
N PHE A 89 11.34 7.16 -3.53
CA PHE A 89 10.70 8.29 -2.89
C PHE A 89 11.18 8.49 -1.45
N THR A 90 11.14 9.74 -1.01
CA THR A 90 11.34 10.10 0.39
C THR A 90 10.11 10.83 0.89
N ALA A 91 9.86 10.72 2.19
CA ALA A 91 8.74 11.37 2.84
C ALA A 91 9.15 11.85 4.24
N ARG A 92 8.46 12.87 4.73
CA ARG A 92 8.56 13.31 6.13
C ARG A 92 7.81 12.32 7.03
N PRO A 93 8.18 12.20 8.32
CA PRO A 93 7.44 11.34 9.25
C PRO A 93 5.95 11.74 9.35
N PRO A 94 5.05 10.77 9.62
CA PRO A 94 5.34 9.41 10.07
C PRO A 94 5.53 8.39 8.94
N MET A 95 5.45 8.78 7.66
CA MET A 95 5.49 7.84 6.53
C MET A 95 6.82 7.03 6.52
N PRO A 96 6.79 5.70 6.71
CA PRO A 96 7.99 4.89 6.77
C PRO A 96 8.44 4.47 5.36
N PHE A 97 8.86 5.43 4.53
CA PHE A 97 9.23 5.18 3.12
C PHE A 97 10.30 4.08 2.96
N TYR A 98 11.20 3.94 3.93
CA TYR A 98 12.22 2.89 3.96
C TYR A 98 11.62 1.47 4.04
N ASN A 99 10.43 1.29 4.63
CA ASN A 99 9.74 -0.01 4.61
C ASN A 99 9.27 -0.36 3.20
N VAL A 100 8.82 0.64 2.43
CA VAL A 100 8.40 0.44 1.03
C VAL A 100 9.61 0.11 0.16
N HIS A 101 10.76 0.74 0.42
CA HIS A 101 12.01 0.42 -0.28
C HIS A 101 12.42 -1.06 -0.08
N ALA A 102 12.16 -1.60 1.11
CA ALA A 102 12.47 -2.98 1.47
C ALA A 102 11.50 -4.03 0.89
N MET A 103 10.35 -3.64 0.33
CA MET A 103 9.41 -4.59 -0.28
C MET A 103 10.01 -5.27 -1.51
N ASP A 104 9.69 -6.54 -1.74
CA ASP A 104 10.01 -7.21 -2.99
C ASP A 104 9.30 -6.53 -4.16
N GLU A 105 9.91 -6.55 -5.34
CA GLU A 105 9.31 -5.94 -6.53
C GLU A 105 7.91 -6.53 -6.84
N SER A 106 7.73 -7.83 -6.65
CA SER A 106 6.43 -8.50 -6.82
C SER A 106 5.35 -7.95 -5.89
N ASP A 107 5.72 -7.55 -4.68
CA ASP A 107 4.78 -6.95 -3.71
C ASP A 107 4.42 -5.52 -4.11
N ILE A 108 5.39 -4.74 -4.62
CA ILE A 108 5.15 -3.39 -5.14
C ILE A 108 4.24 -3.43 -6.36
N ARG A 109 4.46 -4.37 -7.29
CA ARG A 109 3.57 -4.58 -8.45
C ARG A 109 2.17 -5.01 -8.02
N SER A 110 2.08 -5.92 -7.07
CA SER A 110 0.80 -6.36 -6.51
C SER A 110 0.05 -5.18 -5.88
N LEU A 111 0.74 -4.35 -5.10
CA LEU A 111 0.19 -3.14 -4.50
C LEU A 111 -0.33 -2.16 -5.57
N TYR A 112 0.43 -1.95 -6.65
CA TYR A 112 -0.02 -1.14 -7.79
C TYR A 112 -1.34 -1.67 -8.37
N GLN A 113 -1.43 -2.96 -8.67
CA GLN A 113 -2.64 -3.57 -9.22
C GLN A 113 -3.84 -3.44 -8.30
N TYR A 114 -3.62 -3.62 -6.99
CA TYR A 114 -4.66 -3.37 -5.99
C TYR A 114 -5.12 -1.91 -6.02
N ILE A 115 -4.20 -0.94 -5.99
CA ILE A 115 -4.54 0.48 -6.06
C ILE A 115 -5.39 0.79 -7.29
N LYS A 116 -5.01 0.27 -8.48
CA LYS A 116 -5.75 0.50 -9.73
C LYS A 116 -7.12 -0.19 -9.74
N SER A 117 -7.31 -1.29 -9.01
CA SER A 117 -8.59 -1.99 -8.90
C SER A 117 -9.65 -1.24 -8.07
N LEU A 118 -9.23 -0.28 -7.23
CA LEU A 118 -10.12 0.41 -6.30
C LEU A 118 -10.98 1.52 -6.94
N GLY A 119 -10.83 1.75 -8.25
CA GLY A 119 -11.63 2.71 -9.01
C GLY A 119 -11.18 4.17 -8.81
N ASP A 120 -12.15 5.08 -8.77
CA ASP A 120 -11.90 6.53 -8.76
C ASP A 120 -10.97 6.94 -7.59
N PRO A 121 -9.84 7.63 -7.87
CA PRO A 121 -8.94 8.12 -6.84
C PRO A 121 -9.55 9.19 -5.93
N GLY A 122 -10.54 9.95 -6.38
CA GLY A 122 -11.09 11.10 -5.65
C GLY A 122 -10.11 12.28 -5.55
N ASP A 123 -10.27 13.09 -4.51
CA ASP A 123 -9.57 14.37 -4.34
C ASP A 123 -8.20 14.26 -3.64
N PRO A 124 -7.29 15.23 -3.85
CA PRO A 124 -6.03 15.29 -3.13
C PRO A 124 -6.22 15.60 -1.65
N MET A 125 -5.30 15.10 -0.83
CA MET A 125 -5.17 15.50 0.58
C MET A 125 -4.35 16.79 0.72
N PRO A 126 -4.47 17.51 1.86
CA PRO A 126 -3.60 18.64 2.17
C PRO A 126 -2.12 18.28 2.07
N ALA A 127 -1.28 19.27 1.74
CA ALA A 127 0.17 19.14 1.60
C ALA A 127 0.91 19.50 2.90
#